data_AF-A0A7L4GA66-F1
#
_entry.id   AF-A0A7L4GA66-F1
#
_cell.length_a   1.000
_cell.length_b   1.000
_cell.length_c   1.000
_cell.angle_alpha   90.00
_cell.angle_beta   90.00
_cell.angle_gamma   90.00
#
_symmetry.space_group_name_H-M   'P 1'
#
loop_
_entity.id
_entity.type
_entity.pdbx_description
1 polymer ?
#
loop_
_entity_poly.entity_id
_entity_poly.type
_entity_poly.pdbx_seq_one_letter_code
_entity_poly.pdbx_strand_id
1 'polypeptide(L)'
;PPRCRETFTVFLHESDGDTATPLHPPWLENPYVKVDTVAAEHLTAPGSRPRSRSRSPPPAARINRKTLRLGPLSRAGFYLA
;
A
#
# COMPACT_ATOMS: atom_id res chain seq x y z
N PRO A 1 18.45 -2.26 -11.86
CA PRO A 1 17.83 -3.01 -10.75
C PRO A 1 17.07 -2.07 -9.79
N PRO A 2 15.79 -2.35 -9.49
CA PRO A 2 15.10 -1.59 -8.44
C PRO A 2 15.84 -1.78 -7.11
N ARG A 3 16.08 -0.67 -6.40
CA ARG A 3 16.65 -0.69 -5.06
C ARG A 3 15.59 -1.14 -4.05
N CYS A 4 16.02 -1.79 -2.97
CA CYS A 4 15.13 -2.09 -1.85
C CYS A 4 14.43 -0.80 -1.37
N ARG A 5 13.13 -0.89 -1.11
CA ARG A 5 12.29 0.21 -0.60
C ARG A 5 11.44 -0.30 0.55
N GLU A 6 11.17 0.59 1.48
CA GLU A 6 10.33 0.35 2.66
C GLU A 6 9.07 1.23 2.62
N THR A 7 8.70 1.66 1.41
CA THR A 7 7.53 2.48 1.12
C THR A 7 6.73 1.87 -0.03
N PHE A 8 5.42 2.11 -0.01
CA PHE A 8 4.53 1.89 -1.14
C PHE A 8 3.76 3.18 -1.41
N THR A 9 3.23 3.34 -2.62
CA THR A 9 2.42 4.51 -2.97
C THR A 9 0.98 4.07 -3.11
N VAL A 10 0.05 4.86 -2.57
CA VAL A 10 -1.39 4.69 -2.76
C VAL A 10 -1.87 5.67 -3.82
N PHE A 11 -2.68 5.18 -4.75
CA PHE A 11 -3.31 5.98 -5.78
C PHE A 11 -4.83 5.83 -5.76
N LEU A 12 -5.53 6.80 -6.36
CA LEU A 12 -6.98 6.88 -6.47
C LEU A 12 -7.38 7.06 -7.94
N HIS A 13 -8.42 6.34 -8.38
CA HIS A 13 -9.07 6.59 -9.67
C HIS A 13 -10.59 6.64 -9.50
N GLU A 14 -11.19 7.82 -9.70
CA GLU A 14 -12.64 8.00 -9.65
C GLU A 14 -13.32 7.51 -10.94
N SER A 15 -14.47 6.85 -10.82
CA SER A 15 -15.28 6.34 -11.95
C SER A 15 -16.77 6.51 -11.66
N ASP A 16 -17.58 6.69 -12.72
CA ASP A 16 -19.03 6.77 -12.61
C ASP A 16 -19.73 5.38 -12.57
N GLY A 17 -18.96 4.30 -12.72
CA GLY A 17 -19.44 2.93 -12.63
C GLY A 17 -18.31 1.91 -12.46
N ASP A 18 -18.68 0.64 -12.28
CA ASP A 18 -17.70 -0.45 -12.17
C ASP A 18 -17.19 -0.88 -13.55
N THR A 19 -16.14 -0.21 -14.04
CA THR A 19 -15.61 -0.33 -15.40
C THR A 19 -14.19 -0.88 -15.47
N ALA A 20 -13.58 -1.21 -14.33
CA ALA A 20 -12.23 -1.75 -14.29
C ALA A 20 -12.12 -3.08 -15.04
N THR A 21 -11.02 -3.25 -15.77
CA THR A 21 -10.64 -4.49 -16.46
C THR A 21 -9.18 -4.80 -16.15
N PRO A 22 -8.63 -5.96 -16.57
CA PRO A 22 -7.20 -6.24 -16.35
C PRO A 22 -6.24 -5.18 -16.93
N LEU A 23 -6.68 -4.38 -17.91
CA LEU A 23 -5.87 -3.37 -18.61
C LEU A 23 -6.40 -1.92 -18.49
N HIS A 24 -7.57 -1.71 -17.89
CA HIS A 24 -8.21 -0.39 -17.76
C HIS A 24 -8.68 -0.14 -16.32
N PRO A 25 -8.44 1.04 -15.73
CA PRO A 25 -7.51 2.08 -16.20
C PRO A 25 -6.06 1.55 -16.29
N PRO A 26 -5.20 2.11 -17.16
CA PRO A 26 -3.83 1.64 -17.31
C PRO A 26 -3.03 1.83 -16.00
N TRP A 27 -2.14 0.88 -15.72
CA TRP A 27 -1.34 0.80 -14.48
C TRP A 27 -0.19 1.83 -14.42
N LEU A 28 -0.54 3.11 -14.45
CA LEU A 28 0.35 4.28 -14.51
C LEU A 28 -0.26 5.45 -13.73
N GLU A 29 0.53 6.41 -13.26
CA GLU A 29 0.10 7.61 -12.48
C GLU A 29 -0.83 8.56 -13.26
N ASN A 30 -1.08 8.32 -14.53
CA ASN A 30 -2.15 8.97 -15.27
C ASN A 30 -2.91 7.85 -15.99
N PRO A 31 -4.10 7.46 -15.50
CA PRO A 31 -5.16 8.29 -14.90
C PRO A 31 -5.33 8.17 -13.36
N TYR A 32 -4.37 7.59 -12.66
CA TYR A 32 -4.41 7.40 -11.21
C TYR A 32 -3.83 8.59 -10.45
N VAL A 33 -4.64 9.30 -9.67
CA VAL A 33 -4.15 10.41 -8.84
C VAL A 33 -3.40 9.85 -7.63
N LYS A 34 -2.13 10.23 -7.46
CA LYS A 34 -1.33 9.86 -6.30
C LYS A 34 -1.91 10.48 -5.01
N VAL A 35 -2.16 9.64 -4.02
CA VAL A 35 -2.70 10.05 -2.70
C VAL A 35 -1.56 10.30 -1.71
N ASP A 36 -0.71 9.31 -1.47
CA ASP A 36 0.41 9.40 -0.53
C ASP A 36 1.47 8.35 -0.88
N THR A 37 2.73 8.60 -0.50
CA THR A 37 3.76 7.56 -0.42
C THR A 37 3.88 7.13 1.03
N VAL A 38 3.29 5.98 1.34
CA VAL A 38 3.18 5.43 2.69
C VAL A 38 4.46 4.68 3.06
N ALA A 39 5.07 5.08 4.17
CA ALA A 39 6.19 4.38 4.80
C ALA A 39 5.71 3.53 5.98
N ALA A 40 6.47 2.47 6.29
CA ALA A 40 6.29 1.72 7.53
C ALA A 40 6.94 2.45 8.72
N GLU A 41 6.23 2.55 9.84
CA GLU A 41 6.79 3.03 11.12
C GLU A 41 7.59 1.92 11.82
N HIS A 42 7.17 0.67 11.64
CA HIS A 42 7.78 -0.51 12.22
C HIS A 42 8.24 -1.45 11.11
N LEU A 43 9.54 -1.60 10.99
CA LEU A 43 10.17 -2.55 10.08
C LEU A 43 10.28 -3.92 10.74
N THR A 44 10.03 -4.97 9.97
CA THR A 44 10.22 -6.34 10.46
C THR A 44 11.64 -6.79 10.14
N ALA A 45 12.46 -7.00 11.18
CA ALA A 45 13.85 -7.41 11.00
C ALA A 45 13.97 -8.83 10.40
N PRO A 46 14.86 -9.07 9.43
CA PRO A 46 15.18 -10.41 8.95
C PRO A 46 15.74 -11.28 10.09
N GLY A 47 15.00 -12.32 10.50
CA GLY A 47 15.36 -13.18 11.65
C GLY A 47 14.39 -13.10 12.85
N SER A 48 13.40 -12.22 12.80
CA SER A 48 12.24 -12.23 13.71
C SER A 48 11.22 -13.33 13.37
N ARG A 49 11.38 -14.02 12.23
CA ARG A 49 10.74 -15.33 12.02
C ARG A 49 11.49 -16.37 12.83
N PRO A 50 10.80 -17.28 13.54
CA PRO A 50 11.44 -18.23 14.44
C PRO A 50 12.38 -19.15 13.66
N ARG A 51 13.67 -18.80 13.63
CA ARG A 51 14.73 -19.78 13.39
C ARG A 51 14.99 -20.44 14.73
N SER A 52 14.52 -21.68 14.82
CA SER A 52 14.83 -22.64 15.87
C SER A 52 16.15 -22.34 16.61
N ARG A 53 16.06 -22.23 17.96
CA ARG A 53 17.11 -22.29 19.02
C ARG A 53 17.31 -21.05 19.94
N SER A 54 16.59 -19.95 19.81
CA SER A 54 16.56 -18.93 20.89
C SER A 54 15.41 -19.19 21.86
N ARG A 55 15.69 -19.15 23.17
CA ARG A 55 14.71 -19.37 24.27
C ARG A 55 13.79 -18.17 24.51
N SER A 56 13.96 -17.10 23.75
CA SER A 56 13.15 -15.88 23.81
C SER A 56 12.15 -15.86 22.64
N PRO A 57 10.86 -15.56 22.87
CA PRO A 57 9.91 -15.33 21.78
C PRO A 57 10.48 -14.27 20.82
N PRO A 58 10.40 -14.46 19.49
CA PRO A 58 10.75 -13.39 18.57
C PRO A 58 9.90 -12.16 18.88
N PRO A 59 10.42 -10.93 18.70
CA PRO A 59 9.60 -9.74 18.82
C PRO A 59 8.39 -9.90 17.88
N ALA A 60 7.19 -9.85 18.44
CA ALA A 60 5.97 -9.95 17.65
C ALA A 60 6.03 -8.91 16.53
N ALA A 61 5.85 -9.35 15.28
CA ALA A 61 5.83 -8.43 14.15
C ALA A 61 4.76 -7.37 14.40
N ARG A 62 5.17 -6.09 14.41
CA ARG A 62 4.27 -4.95 14.65
C ARG A 62 3.55 -4.61 13.35
N ILE A 63 2.22 -4.52 13.40
CA ILE A 63 1.41 -4.10 12.26
C ILE A 63 1.45 -2.57 12.16
N ASN A 64 1.73 -2.05 10.97
CA ASN A 64 1.65 -0.62 10.68
C ASN A 64 0.22 -0.24 10.29
N ARG A 65 -0.27 0.92 10.74
CA ARG A 65 -1.59 1.45 10.37
C ARG A 65 -1.45 2.90 9.90
N LYS A 66 -1.95 3.20 8.71
CA LYS A 66 -2.04 4.55 8.14
C LYS A 66 -3.50 4.87 7.84
N THR A 67 -3.95 6.06 8.24
CA THR A 67 -5.26 6.60 7.87
C THR A 67 -5.04 7.72 6.86
N LEU A 68 -5.69 7.63 5.70
CA LEU A 68 -5.61 8.60 4.62
C LEU A 68 -6.98 9.27 4.43
N ARG A 69 -6.96 10.57 4.09
CA ARG A 69 -8.15 11.29 3.65
C ARG A 69 -8.13 11.36 2.12
N LEU A 70 -9.24 10.99 1.49
CA LEU A 70 -9.39 10.97 0.04
C LEU A 70 -10.40 12.04 -0.37
N GLY A 71 -10.04 12.92 -1.31
CA GLY A 71 -10.98 13.85 -1.95
C GLY A 71 -10.61 15.35 -1.91
N PRO A 72 -11.52 16.22 -2.38
CA PRO A 72 -12.95 15.96 -2.61
C PRO A 72 -13.22 14.97 -3.73
N LEU A 73 -14.19 14.07 -3.52
CA LEU A 73 -14.67 13.11 -4.53
C LEU A 73 -15.92 13.68 -5.21
N SER A 74 -16.08 13.40 -6.49
CA SER A 74 -17.12 13.98 -7.35
C SER A 74 -17.84 12.98 -8.26
N ARG A 75 -17.26 11.79 -8.49
CA ARG A 75 -17.90 10.74 -9.31
C ARG A 75 -18.69 9.75 -8.46
N ALA A 76 -19.38 8.82 -9.11
CA ALA A 76 -20.22 7.82 -8.43
C ALA A 76 -19.43 6.84 -7.54
N GLY A 77 -18.16 6.59 -7.83
CA GLY A 77 -17.29 5.69 -7.08
C GLY A 77 -15.80 5.86 -7.40
N PHE A 78 -14.97 5.00 -6.83
CA PHE A 78 -13.52 5.04 -7.04
C PHE A 78 -12.84 3.69 -6.78
N TYR A 79 -11.63 3.53 -7.31
CA TYR A 79 -10.71 2.43 -7.04
C TYR A 79 -9.45 2.96 -6.34
N LEU A 80 -8.85 2.13 -5.47
CA LEU A 80 -7.53 2.35 -4.88
C LEU A 80 -6.52 1.36 -5.47
N ALA A 81 -5.29 1.83 -5.70
CA ALA A 81 -4.17 1.03 -6.20
C ALA A 81 -2.91 1.27 -5.37
#